data_AF-A0A925ZAW1-F1
#
_entry.id   AF-A0A925ZAW1-F1
#
_cell.length_a   1.000
_cell.length_b   1.000
_cell.length_c   1.000
_cell.angle_alpha   90.00
_cell.angle_beta   90.00
_cell.angle_gamma   90.00
#
_symmetry.space_group_name_H-M   'P 1'
#
loop_
_entity.id
_entity.type
_entity.pdbx_description
1 polymer ?
#
loop_
_entity_poly.entity_id
_entity_poly.type
_entity_poly.pdbx_seq_one_letter_code
_entity_poly.pdbx_strand_id
1 'polypeptide(L)'
;LRHRENGIALKSQAVLFRTSHHSAALELELTRRNIPFVKFGGLKFLEAAHVKDVLSVLRWAQNPRNRMAGLRVAQLVPGIGTASAKRLLDAVAEADDPAAALVSFKPPPSASLEWQAWCAAFADLRVGTRWPADIERAVAWYLPQLRRLHDDAAIREGDLAQLARTAASFGSREAFLAELTLDPPEATSDESGPPLRDEDYLILSTIHSAKGQEWKSVFVLNAVDGCMPSDMATGSAVEIEEERRLLYVAMTRARQHLHLLVPQRFYVTQQTECGDRHLYGSLTRFIPPTLTHCFEVAGEEAPGHDLPGTLPGLTIDLSARVRSAWS
;
A
#
# COMPACT_ATOMS: atom_id res chain seq x y z
N LEU A 1 18.83 -16.96 -2.15
CA LEU A 1 19.02 -18.24 -2.89
C LEU A 1 19.63 -19.35 -2.03
N ARG A 2 20.60 -19.07 -1.15
CA ARG A 2 21.20 -20.08 -0.24
C ARG A 2 20.19 -20.98 0.48
N HIS A 3 19.08 -20.42 0.99
CA HIS A 3 18.01 -21.22 1.61
C HIS A 3 17.31 -22.17 0.64
N ARG A 4 17.11 -21.75 -0.62
CA ARG A 4 16.57 -22.60 -1.69
C ARG A 4 17.55 -23.74 -2.01
N GLU A 5 18.83 -23.43 -2.13
CA GLU A 5 19.91 -24.41 -2.38
C GLU A 5 20.02 -25.41 -1.21
N ASN A 6 19.76 -24.96 0.01
CA ASN A 6 19.70 -25.80 1.22
C ASN A 6 18.35 -26.52 1.42
N GLY A 7 17.45 -26.50 0.41
CA GLY A 7 16.21 -27.29 0.41
C GLY A 7 14.96 -26.61 1.00
N ILE A 8 15.02 -25.31 1.35
CA ILE A 8 13.82 -24.56 1.74
C ILE A 8 13.12 -24.05 0.48
N ALA A 9 11.93 -24.58 0.18
CA ALA A 9 11.09 -24.12 -0.92
C ALA A 9 10.87 -22.60 -0.87
N LEU A 10 10.88 -21.92 -2.03
CA LEU A 10 10.65 -20.48 -2.14
C LEU A 10 9.30 -20.07 -1.52
N LYS A 11 8.26 -20.89 -1.66
CA LYS A 11 6.94 -20.63 -1.06
C LYS A 11 6.95 -20.66 0.48
N SER A 12 8.00 -21.22 1.08
CA SER A 12 8.23 -21.20 2.54
C SER A 12 9.11 -20.03 2.97
N GLN A 13 9.40 -19.10 2.06
CA GLN A 13 10.20 -17.90 2.29
C GLN A 13 9.38 -16.66 1.95
N ALA A 14 9.53 -15.60 2.74
CA ALA A 14 8.89 -14.32 2.47
C ALA A 14 9.86 -13.14 2.62
N VAL A 15 9.63 -12.11 1.83
CA VAL A 15 10.28 -10.82 1.92
C VAL A 15 9.24 -9.78 2.32
N LEU A 16 9.43 -9.19 3.48
CA LEU A 16 8.53 -8.22 4.08
C LEU A 16 9.13 -6.81 3.98
N PHE A 17 8.28 -5.83 3.70
CA PHE A 17 8.69 -4.43 3.60
C PHE A 17 7.62 -3.51 4.20
N ARG A 18 8.07 -2.36 4.73
CA ARG A 18 7.14 -1.33 5.26
C ARG A 18 6.31 -0.67 4.17
N THR A 19 6.94 -0.41 3.02
CA THR A 19 6.38 0.38 1.93
C THR A 19 6.60 -0.32 0.60
N SER A 20 5.62 -0.28 -0.30
CA SER A 20 5.60 -1.07 -1.53
C SER A 20 6.75 -0.79 -2.50
N HIS A 21 7.33 0.41 -2.45
CA HIS A 21 8.47 0.79 -3.30
C HIS A 21 9.80 0.19 -2.82
N HIS A 22 9.91 -0.23 -1.55
CA HIS A 22 11.12 -0.88 -1.02
C HIS A 22 11.43 -2.20 -1.74
N SER A 23 10.45 -2.85 -2.36
CA SER A 23 10.66 -4.10 -3.10
C SER A 23 11.08 -3.89 -4.56
N ALA A 24 11.01 -2.68 -5.11
CA ALA A 24 11.19 -2.46 -6.55
C ALA A 24 12.55 -2.97 -7.10
N ALA A 25 13.64 -2.66 -6.40
CA ALA A 25 14.97 -3.15 -6.77
C ALA A 25 15.10 -4.67 -6.66
N LEU A 26 14.44 -5.27 -5.66
CA LEU A 26 14.41 -6.71 -5.48
C LEU A 26 13.62 -7.39 -6.61
N GLU A 27 12.45 -6.86 -6.96
CA GLU A 27 11.61 -7.38 -8.05
C GLU A 27 12.40 -7.45 -9.36
N LEU A 28 13.12 -6.38 -9.71
CA LEU A 28 13.97 -6.34 -10.90
C LEU A 28 15.06 -7.43 -10.86
N GLU A 29 15.73 -7.61 -9.72
CA GLU A 29 16.74 -8.64 -9.56
C GLU A 29 16.19 -10.06 -9.58
N LEU A 30 14.98 -10.29 -9.03
CA LEU A 30 14.31 -11.58 -9.08
C LEU A 30 13.93 -11.94 -10.52
N THR A 31 13.35 -10.99 -11.27
CA THR A 31 13.04 -11.15 -12.69
C THR A 31 14.30 -11.42 -13.50
N ARG A 32 15.37 -10.62 -13.32
CA ARG A 32 16.65 -10.80 -14.03
C ARG A 32 17.27 -12.18 -13.82
N ARG A 33 17.01 -12.80 -12.67
CA ARG A 33 17.51 -14.13 -12.29
C ARG A 33 16.51 -15.25 -12.52
N ASN A 34 15.38 -14.99 -13.17
CA ASN A 34 14.29 -15.94 -13.38
C ASN A 34 13.86 -16.65 -12.09
N ILE A 35 13.72 -15.90 -10.99
CA ILE A 35 13.20 -16.41 -9.73
C ILE A 35 11.72 -16.05 -9.66
N PRO A 36 10.80 -17.03 -9.69
CA PRO A 36 9.37 -16.76 -9.61
C PRO A 36 9.02 -16.09 -8.28
N PHE A 37 8.15 -15.08 -8.31
CA PHE A 37 7.67 -14.42 -7.10
C PHE A 37 6.23 -13.94 -7.23
N VAL A 38 5.57 -13.76 -6.09
CA VAL A 38 4.22 -13.18 -5.98
C VAL A 38 4.27 -12.03 -4.97
N LYS A 39 3.74 -10.87 -5.35
CA LYS A 39 3.69 -9.67 -4.51
C LYS A 39 2.30 -9.45 -3.93
N PHE A 40 2.19 -9.39 -2.61
CA PHE A 40 0.99 -9.07 -1.85
C PHE A 40 1.08 -7.66 -1.27
N GLY A 41 0.00 -6.89 -1.30
CA GLY A 41 -0.06 -5.56 -0.69
C GLY A 41 0.75 -4.47 -1.41
N GLY A 42 1.03 -4.61 -2.71
CA GLY A 42 1.69 -3.60 -3.55
C GLY A 42 0.75 -2.75 -4.40
N LEU A 43 1.26 -1.68 -5.04
CA LEU A 43 0.55 -0.81 -6.00
C LEU A 43 -0.30 -1.63 -7.01
N LYS A 44 0.28 -2.71 -7.57
CA LYS A 44 -0.38 -3.67 -8.49
C LYS A 44 -1.71 -4.26 -7.97
N PHE A 45 -1.80 -4.54 -6.67
CA PHE A 45 -3.03 -5.07 -6.07
C PHE A 45 -4.13 -4.01 -6.05
N LEU A 46 -3.80 -2.78 -5.64
CA LEU A 46 -4.73 -1.65 -5.72
C LEU A 46 -5.06 -1.27 -7.17
N GLU A 47 -4.17 -1.63 -8.08
CA GLU A 47 -4.36 -1.37 -9.50
C GLU A 47 -5.24 -2.38 -10.23
N ALA A 48 -5.43 -3.56 -9.62
CA ALA A 48 -6.23 -4.63 -10.20
C ALA A 48 -7.65 -4.15 -10.49
N ALA A 49 -8.18 -4.52 -11.67
CA ALA A 49 -9.47 -4.02 -12.13
C ALA A 49 -10.60 -4.26 -11.11
N HIS A 50 -10.63 -5.46 -10.52
CA HIS A 50 -11.63 -5.84 -9.53
C HIS A 50 -11.49 -5.10 -8.20
N VAL A 51 -10.26 -4.77 -7.78
CA VAL A 51 -10.02 -3.92 -6.61
C VAL A 51 -10.44 -2.48 -6.89
N LYS A 52 -10.07 -1.91 -8.05
CA LYS A 52 -10.51 -0.57 -8.47
C LYS A 52 -12.03 -0.44 -8.55
N ASP A 53 -12.72 -1.50 -8.97
CA ASP A 53 -14.19 -1.55 -9.01
C ASP A 53 -14.79 -1.40 -7.62
N VAL A 54 -14.38 -2.24 -6.67
CA VAL A 54 -14.87 -2.18 -5.29
C VAL A 54 -14.50 -0.86 -4.61
N LEU A 55 -13.29 -0.35 -4.81
CA LEU A 55 -12.90 0.97 -4.30
C LEU A 55 -13.75 2.10 -4.90
N SER A 56 -14.15 1.97 -6.17
CA SER A 56 -15.02 2.97 -6.82
C SER A 56 -16.45 2.91 -6.28
N VAL A 57 -16.96 1.72 -5.93
CA VAL A 57 -18.24 1.58 -5.21
C VAL A 57 -18.20 2.37 -3.90
N LEU A 58 -17.16 2.17 -3.08
CA LEU A 58 -17.02 2.88 -1.81
C LEU A 58 -16.85 4.39 -2.00
N ARG A 59 -16.00 4.82 -2.95
CA ARG A 59 -15.78 6.24 -3.25
C ARG A 59 -17.03 6.94 -3.74
N TRP A 60 -17.86 6.27 -4.54
CA TRP A 60 -19.09 6.85 -5.06
C TRP A 60 -20.20 6.88 -4.02
N ALA A 61 -20.28 5.87 -3.15
CA ALA A 61 -21.17 5.90 -1.99
C ALA A 61 -20.81 7.02 -1.00
N GLN A 62 -19.50 7.23 -0.76
CA GLN A 62 -18.98 8.31 0.09
C GLN A 62 -19.28 9.70 -0.50
N ASN A 63 -19.03 9.85 -1.79
CA ASN A 63 -19.23 11.10 -2.53
C ASN A 63 -19.96 10.81 -3.85
N PRO A 64 -21.29 10.98 -3.92
CA PRO A 64 -22.05 10.74 -5.14
C PRO A 64 -21.67 11.65 -6.31
N ARG A 65 -21.04 12.80 -6.03
CA ARG A 65 -20.51 13.72 -7.04
C ARG A 65 -19.12 13.30 -7.56
N ASN A 66 -18.53 12.20 -7.06
CA ASN A 66 -17.30 11.65 -7.61
C ASN A 66 -17.55 11.06 -9.00
N ARG A 67 -17.32 11.87 -10.03
CA ARG A 67 -17.61 11.53 -11.43
C ARG A 67 -16.80 10.35 -11.94
N MET A 68 -15.54 10.22 -11.54
CA MET A 68 -14.67 9.12 -11.99
C MET A 68 -15.10 7.78 -11.42
N ALA A 69 -15.36 7.73 -10.11
CA ALA A 69 -15.87 6.53 -9.45
C ALA A 69 -17.26 6.16 -9.98
N GLY A 70 -18.16 7.14 -10.11
CA GLY A 70 -19.51 6.91 -10.61
C GLY A 70 -19.56 6.44 -12.06
N LEU A 71 -18.69 6.96 -12.94
CA LEU A 71 -18.60 6.49 -14.32
C LEU A 71 -18.16 5.04 -14.41
N ARG A 72 -17.23 4.63 -13.54
CA ARG A 72 -16.77 3.24 -13.46
C ARG A 72 -17.89 2.32 -12.97
N VAL A 73 -18.50 2.64 -11.83
CA VAL A 73 -19.55 1.79 -11.23
C VAL A 73 -20.79 1.70 -12.11
N ALA A 74 -21.24 2.81 -12.70
CA ALA A 74 -22.39 2.79 -13.61
C ALA A 74 -22.17 1.85 -14.80
N GLN A 75 -20.96 1.76 -15.35
CA GLN A 75 -20.64 0.86 -16.46
C GLN A 75 -20.43 -0.61 -16.05
N LEU A 76 -20.36 -0.91 -14.75
CA LEU A 76 -20.40 -2.31 -14.28
C LEU A 76 -21.80 -2.90 -14.37
N VAL A 77 -22.84 -2.06 -14.38
CA VAL A 77 -24.24 -2.48 -14.51
C VAL A 77 -24.52 -2.91 -15.95
N PRO A 78 -24.90 -4.18 -16.19
CA PRO A 78 -25.21 -4.68 -17.52
C PRO A 78 -26.24 -3.80 -18.23
N GLY A 79 -25.94 -3.36 -19.45
CA GLY A 79 -26.84 -2.51 -20.24
C GLY A 79 -26.69 -1.01 -20.00
N ILE A 80 -25.82 -0.56 -19.09
CA ILE A 80 -25.45 0.86 -18.96
C ILE A 80 -24.13 1.11 -19.68
N GLY A 81 -24.20 1.74 -20.85
CA GLY A 81 -23.03 2.21 -21.59
C GLY A 81 -22.58 3.61 -21.15
N THR A 82 -21.46 4.08 -21.71
CA THR A 82 -20.84 5.38 -21.38
C THR A 82 -21.80 6.57 -21.55
N ALA A 83 -22.66 6.57 -22.57
CA ALA A 83 -23.63 7.65 -22.79
C ALA A 83 -24.69 7.73 -21.68
N SER A 84 -25.27 6.59 -21.31
CA SER A 84 -26.24 6.50 -20.20
C SER A 84 -25.60 6.85 -18.86
N ALA A 85 -24.36 6.40 -18.63
CA ALA A 85 -23.60 6.73 -17.43
C ALA A 85 -23.30 8.24 -17.35
N LYS A 86 -22.87 8.89 -18.44
CA LYS A 86 -22.66 10.35 -18.46
C LYS A 86 -23.95 11.12 -18.13
N ARG A 87 -25.08 10.75 -18.75
CA ARG A 87 -26.39 11.36 -18.46
C ARG A 87 -26.79 11.24 -16.98
N LEU A 88 -26.54 10.09 -16.37
CA LEU A 88 -26.75 9.90 -14.93
C LEU A 88 -25.86 10.87 -14.13
N LEU A 89 -24.57 10.92 -14.42
CA LEU A 89 -23.62 11.72 -13.64
C LEU A 89 -23.86 13.22 -13.79
N ASP A 90 -24.30 13.67 -14.97
CA ASP A 90 -24.71 15.06 -15.19
C ASP A 90 -25.95 15.41 -14.35
N ALA A 91 -26.95 14.52 -14.32
CA ALA A 91 -28.13 14.72 -13.47
C ALA A 91 -27.79 14.71 -11.96
N VAL A 92 -26.86 13.86 -11.53
CA VAL A 92 -26.40 13.79 -10.13
C VAL A 92 -25.57 15.02 -9.74
N ALA A 93 -24.80 15.60 -10.67
CA ALA A 93 -23.99 16.78 -10.41
C ALA A 93 -24.83 18.03 -10.17
N GLU A 94 -25.88 18.23 -10.97
CA GLU A 94 -26.77 19.41 -10.94
C GLU A 94 -27.85 19.33 -9.85
N ALA A 95 -28.09 18.15 -9.27
CA ALA A 95 -29.12 17.98 -8.26
C ALA A 95 -28.72 18.54 -6.88
N ASP A 96 -29.68 19.13 -6.17
CA ASP A 96 -29.53 19.55 -4.77
C ASP A 96 -29.22 18.36 -3.85
N ASP A 97 -29.93 17.24 -4.07
CA ASP A 97 -29.65 15.95 -3.45
C ASP A 97 -29.14 14.93 -4.48
N PRO A 98 -27.80 14.76 -4.58
CA PRO A 98 -27.16 13.79 -5.46
C PRO A 98 -27.58 12.34 -5.22
N ALA A 99 -27.92 11.95 -3.98
CA ALA A 99 -28.33 10.58 -3.67
C ALA A 99 -29.72 10.31 -4.23
N ALA A 100 -30.65 11.22 -3.99
CA ALA A 100 -32.01 11.12 -4.52
C ALA A 100 -32.00 11.11 -6.05
N ALA A 101 -31.16 11.94 -6.69
CA ALA A 101 -31.00 11.96 -8.14
C ALA A 101 -30.48 10.63 -8.70
N LEU A 102 -29.53 9.99 -8.03
CA LEU A 102 -29.02 8.67 -8.41
C LEU A 102 -30.12 7.61 -8.33
N VAL A 103 -30.83 7.54 -7.20
CA VAL A 103 -31.88 6.53 -6.98
C VAL A 103 -33.06 6.71 -7.92
N SER A 104 -33.43 7.95 -8.25
CA SER A 104 -34.53 8.27 -9.16
C SER A 104 -34.17 8.18 -10.65
N PHE A 105 -32.90 7.96 -10.99
CA PHE A 105 -32.47 7.83 -12.37
C PHE A 105 -33.16 6.65 -13.06
N LYS A 106 -33.66 6.90 -14.27
CA LYS A 106 -34.28 5.88 -15.13
C LYS A 106 -33.22 5.30 -16.08
N PRO A 107 -32.73 4.07 -15.83
CA PRO A 107 -31.78 3.39 -16.71
C PRO A 107 -32.49 2.87 -17.97
N PRO A 108 -31.74 2.41 -18.99
CA PRO A 108 -32.31 1.64 -20.09
C PRO A 108 -33.11 0.42 -19.58
N PRO A 109 -34.21 0.00 -20.24
CA PRO A 109 -35.06 -1.08 -19.76
C PRO A 109 -34.29 -2.38 -19.44
N SER A 110 -33.28 -2.70 -20.25
CA SER A 110 -32.41 -3.88 -20.10
C SER A 110 -31.55 -3.88 -18.84
N ALA A 111 -31.34 -2.71 -18.21
CA ALA A 111 -30.51 -2.54 -17.02
C ALA A 111 -31.33 -2.34 -15.73
N SER A 112 -32.67 -2.30 -15.82
CA SER A 112 -33.55 -1.92 -14.70
C SER A 112 -33.34 -2.74 -13.43
N LEU A 113 -33.24 -4.07 -13.56
CA LEU A 113 -33.11 -4.99 -12.42
C LEU A 113 -31.76 -4.81 -11.71
N GLU A 114 -30.67 -4.81 -12.47
CA GLU A 114 -29.31 -4.65 -11.94
C GLU A 114 -29.09 -3.24 -11.37
N TRP A 115 -29.73 -2.22 -11.96
CA TRP A 115 -29.73 -0.86 -11.43
C TRP A 115 -30.45 -0.77 -10.09
N GLN A 116 -31.60 -1.44 -9.93
CA GLN A 116 -32.31 -1.50 -8.64
C GLN A 116 -31.45 -2.18 -7.56
N ALA A 117 -30.74 -3.26 -7.91
CA ALA A 117 -29.81 -3.92 -7.00
C ALA A 117 -28.66 -2.97 -6.57
N TRP A 118 -28.14 -2.17 -7.50
CA TRP A 118 -27.17 -1.12 -7.18
C TRP A 118 -27.76 -0.04 -6.26
N CYS A 119 -28.96 0.49 -6.56
CA CYS A 119 -29.59 1.50 -5.71
C CYS A 119 -29.81 1.01 -4.28
N ALA A 120 -30.17 -0.27 -4.09
CA ALA A 120 -30.29 -0.87 -2.77
C ALA A 120 -28.93 -0.96 -2.04
N ALA A 121 -27.88 -1.40 -2.74
CA ALA A 121 -26.53 -1.43 -2.18
C ALA A 121 -26.01 -0.02 -1.81
N PHE A 122 -26.24 0.96 -2.69
CA PHE A 122 -25.88 2.36 -2.46
C PHE A 122 -26.61 2.97 -1.25
N ALA A 123 -27.90 2.69 -1.09
CA ALA A 123 -28.67 3.16 0.07
C ALA A 123 -28.11 2.57 1.39
N ASP A 124 -27.81 1.26 1.40
CA ASP A 124 -27.22 0.60 2.57
C ASP A 124 -25.85 1.18 2.91
N LEU A 125 -24.99 1.38 1.90
CA LEU A 125 -23.67 1.99 2.08
C LEU A 125 -23.71 3.44 2.58
N ARG A 126 -24.85 4.12 2.50
CA ARG A 126 -24.98 5.50 2.97
C ARG A 126 -25.66 5.64 4.33
N VAL A 127 -26.62 4.75 4.62
CA VAL A 127 -27.51 4.91 5.78
C VAL A 127 -27.58 3.65 6.64
N GLY A 128 -27.43 2.47 6.04
CA GLY A 128 -27.68 1.18 6.70
C GLY A 128 -26.47 0.56 7.38
N THR A 129 -25.33 0.47 6.69
CA THR A 129 -24.13 -0.19 7.19
C THR A 129 -23.15 0.78 7.85
N ARG A 130 -22.28 0.26 8.71
CA ARG A 130 -21.16 0.98 9.30
C ARG A 130 -19.87 0.21 9.06
N TRP A 131 -18.75 0.92 9.05
CA TRP A 131 -17.43 0.31 8.92
C TRP A 131 -17.19 -0.76 10.02
N PRO A 132 -16.64 -1.96 9.69
CA PRO A 132 -16.16 -2.39 8.38
C PRO A 132 -17.20 -3.05 7.46
N ALA A 133 -18.46 -3.24 7.87
CA ALA A 133 -19.48 -3.95 7.08
C ALA A 133 -19.73 -3.35 5.68
N ASP A 134 -19.37 -2.08 5.49
CA ASP A 134 -19.41 -1.40 4.19
C ASP A 134 -18.55 -2.09 3.12
N ILE A 135 -17.35 -2.58 3.46
CA ILE A 135 -16.49 -3.26 2.47
C ILE A 135 -17.15 -4.57 2.02
N GLU A 136 -17.73 -5.31 2.96
CA GLU A 136 -18.44 -6.55 2.68
C GLU A 136 -19.68 -6.29 1.84
N ARG A 137 -20.42 -5.21 2.11
CA ARG A 137 -21.57 -4.80 1.31
C ARG A 137 -21.17 -4.42 -0.12
N ALA A 138 -20.07 -3.68 -0.28
CA ALA A 138 -19.53 -3.32 -1.59
C ALA A 138 -19.06 -4.55 -2.39
N VAL A 139 -18.34 -5.46 -1.73
CA VAL A 139 -17.90 -6.73 -2.33
C VAL A 139 -19.10 -7.59 -2.71
N ALA A 140 -20.10 -7.73 -1.84
CA ALA A 140 -21.30 -8.53 -2.09
C ALA A 140 -22.07 -8.06 -3.34
N TRP A 141 -22.21 -6.74 -3.53
CA TRP A 141 -22.81 -6.19 -4.75
C TRP A 141 -21.96 -6.44 -6.00
N TYR A 142 -20.63 -6.38 -5.87
CA TYR A 142 -19.73 -6.53 -7.00
C TYR A 142 -19.52 -8.00 -7.45
N LEU A 143 -19.66 -8.98 -6.56
CA LEU A 143 -19.42 -10.41 -6.86
C LEU A 143 -20.15 -10.94 -8.10
N PRO A 144 -21.45 -10.65 -8.34
CA PRO A 144 -22.11 -11.04 -9.58
C PRO A 144 -21.47 -10.41 -10.83
N GLN A 145 -21.01 -9.16 -10.74
CA GLN A 145 -20.35 -8.47 -11.84
C GLN A 145 -18.94 -9.03 -12.10
N LEU A 146 -18.21 -9.36 -11.04
CA LEU A 146 -16.91 -10.02 -11.11
C LEU A 146 -17.00 -11.33 -11.93
N ARG A 147 -17.97 -12.19 -11.61
CA ARG A 147 -18.19 -13.48 -12.29
C ARG A 147 -18.59 -13.32 -13.75
N ARG A 148 -19.23 -12.21 -14.10
CA ARG A 148 -19.63 -11.89 -15.47
C ARG A 148 -18.49 -11.32 -16.31
N LEU A 149 -17.61 -10.53 -15.67
CA LEU A 149 -16.56 -9.77 -16.36
C LEU A 149 -15.21 -10.50 -16.42
N HIS A 150 -15.00 -11.52 -15.58
CA HIS A 150 -13.70 -12.16 -15.42
C HIS A 150 -13.83 -13.69 -15.39
N ASP A 151 -13.12 -14.35 -16.31
CA ASP A 151 -13.08 -15.83 -16.40
C ASP A 151 -12.38 -16.46 -15.17
N ASP A 152 -11.45 -15.72 -14.55
CA ASP A 152 -10.68 -16.08 -13.36
C ASP A 152 -11.34 -15.60 -12.04
N ALA A 153 -12.66 -15.47 -12.01
CA ALA A 153 -13.41 -14.90 -10.88
C ALA A 153 -13.05 -15.53 -9.53
N ALA A 154 -12.89 -16.85 -9.43
CA ALA A 154 -12.57 -17.53 -8.18
C ALA A 154 -11.24 -17.09 -7.55
N ILE A 155 -10.26 -16.69 -8.36
CA ILE A 155 -8.99 -16.14 -7.86
C ILE A 155 -9.23 -14.74 -7.30
N ARG A 156 -9.91 -13.90 -8.08
CA ARG A 156 -10.22 -12.50 -7.74
C ARG A 156 -11.14 -12.37 -6.52
N GLU A 157 -12.01 -13.35 -6.27
CA GLU A 157 -12.79 -13.41 -5.03
C GLU A 157 -11.88 -13.51 -3.80
N GLY A 158 -10.77 -14.24 -3.89
CA GLY A 158 -9.74 -14.31 -2.85
C GLY A 158 -9.08 -12.96 -2.58
N ASP A 159 -8.79 -12.21 -3.64
CA ASP A 159 -8.23 -10.85 -3.56
C ASP A 159 -9.20 -9.88 -2.88
N LEU A 160 -10.49 -9.95 -3.21
CA LEU A 160 -11.53 -9.14 -2.56
C LEU A 160 -11.75 -9.52 -1.10
N ALA A 161 -11.65 -10.82 -0.77
CA ALA A 161 -11.70 -11.28 0.61
C ALA A 161 -10.49 -10.78 1.41
N GLN A 162 -9.30 -10.69 0.79
CA GLN A 162 -8.13 -10.08 1.40
C GLN A 162 -8.32 -8.56 1.59
N LEU A 163 -8.83 -7.86 0.58
CA LEU A 163 -9.16 -6.43 0.66
C LEU A 163 -10.10 -6.15 1.84
N ALA A 164 -11.15 -6.97 2.01
CA ALA A 164 -12.08 -6.86 3.13
C ALA A 164 -11.42 -7.06 4.50
N ARG A 165 -10.55 -8.08 4.63
CA ARG A 165 -9.78 -8.30 5.87
C ARG A 165 -8.84 -7.14 6.19
N THR A 166 -8.18 -6.57 5.18
CA THR A 166 -7.31 -5.40 5.35
C THR A 166 -8.13 -4.16 5.70
N ALA A 167 -9.23 -3.89 5.01
CA ALA A 167 -10.16 -2.82 5.35
C ALA A 167 -10.64 -2.89 6.81
N ALA A 168 -10.89 -4.10 7.33
CA ALA A 168 -11.35 -4.29 8.70
C ALA A 168 -10.36 -3.82 9.79
N SER A 169 -9.07 -3.61 9.46
CA SER A 169 -8.11 -3.03 10.42
C SER A 169 -8.17 -1.51 10.52
N PHE A 170 -8.91 -0.84 9.64
CA PHE A 170 -9.07 0.63 9.66
C PHE A 170 -10.23 1.04 10.57
N GLY A 171 -10.14 2.23 11.16
CA GLY A 171 -11.19 2.77 12.04
C GLY A 171 -12.42 3.28 11.29
N SER A 172 -12.29 3.68 10.02
CA SER A 172 -13.41 4.14 9.21
C SER A 172 -13.15 3.95 7.72
N ARG A 173 -14.22 4.09 6.92
CA ARG A 173 -14.15 4.09 5.45
C ARG A 173 -13.28 5.23 4.93
N GLU A 174 -13.39 6.41 5.52
CA GLU A 174 -12.60 7.59 5.16
C GLU A 174 -11.12 7.35 5.41
N ALA A 175 -10.76 6.80 6.57
CA ALA A 175 -9.38 6.47 6.90
C ALA A 175 -8.80 5.44 5.91
N PHE A 176 -9.57 4.40 5.58
CA PHE A 176 -9.18 3.40 4.60
C PHE A 176 -8.98 4.01 3.20
N LEU A 177 -9.94 4.77 2.70
CA LEU A 177 -9.85 5.38 1.37
C LEU A 177 -8.75 6.43 1.29
N ALA A 178 -8.50 7.18 2.36
CA ALA A 178 -7.43 8.18 2.44
C ALA A 178 -6.05 7.50 2.37
N GLU A 179 -5.82 6.45 3.15
CA GLU A 179 -4.57 5.68 3.12
C GLU A 179 -4.28 5.16 1.71
N LEU A 180 -5.29 4.63 1.02
CA LEU A 180 -5.16 4.13 -0.35
C LEU A 180 -4.96 5.22 -1.41
N THR A 181 -5.18 6.50 -1.09
CA THR A 181 -4.93 7.63 -1.99
C THR A 181 -3.58 8.31 -1.76
N LEU A 182 -2.92 8.05 -0.63
CA LEU A 182 -1.60 8.61 -0.31
C LEU A 182 -0.45 7.95 -1.09
N ASP A 183 -0.72 6.84 -1.80
CA ASP A 183 0.20 6.17 -2.72
C ASP A 183 -0.22 6.43 -4.19
N PRO A 184 0.43 7.36 -4.94
CA PRO A 184 0.11 7.61 -6.34
C PRO A 184 0.49 6.41 -7.24
N PRO A 185 -0.35 6.06 -8.24
CA PRO A 185 -0.17 4.87 -9.10
C PRO A 185 0.96 4.95 -10.14
N GLU A 186 1.64 6.08 -10.32
CA GLU A 186 2.50 6.25 -11.52
C GLU A 186 3.93 5.72 -11.38
N ALA A 187 4.30 5.11 -10.26
CA ALA A 187 5.66 4.60 -10.06
C ALA A 187 5.70 3.07 -10.00
N THR A 188 6.05 2.46 -11.14
CA THR A 188 6.66 1.13 -11.30
C THR A 188 5.75 -0.10 -11.22
N SER A 189 5.67 -0.87 -12.32
CA SER A 189 5.98 -2.33 -12.36
C SER A 189 5.34 -3.10 -13.54
N ASP A 190 5.55 -2.72 -14.79
CA ASP A 190 4.90 -3.40 -15.94
C ASP A 190 5.37 -4.84 -16.28
N GLU A 191 6.23 -5.50 -15.50
CA GLU A 191 6.88 -6.76 -15.96
C GLU A 191 6.74 -7.99 -15.05
N SER A 192 5.54 -8.36 -14.59
CA SER A 192 5.36 -9.73 -14.06
C SER A 192 3.95 -10.25 -14.32
N GLY A 193 3.82 -11.23 -15.22
CA GLY A 193 2.59 -11.98 -15.44
C GLY A 193 2.27 -12.93 -14.26
N PRO A 194 1.03 -13.46 -14.17
CA PRO A 194 0.64 -14.37 -13.11
C PRO A 194 1.40 -15.70 -13.22
N PRO A 195 2.04 -16.22 -12.15
CA PRO A 195 2.70 -17.51 -12.19
C PRO A 195 1.70 -18.67 -12.27
N LEU A 196 2.10 -19.76 -12.93
CA LEU A 196 1.36 -21.02 -12.96
C LEU A 196 1.34 -21.62 -11.54
N ARG A 197 0.15 -22.04 -11.07
CA ARG A 197 -0.13 -22.48 -9.68
C ARG A 197 0.72 -23.64 -9.15
N ASP A 198 1.52 -24.31 -10.00
CA ASP A 198 2.37 -25.46 -9.66
C ASP A 198 3.87 -25.14 -9.52
N GLU A 199 4.28 -23.87 -9.69
CA GLU A 199 5.70 -23.49 -9.55
C GLU A 199 6.06 -23.02 -8.12
N ASP A 200 7.29 -23.31 -7.68
CA ASP A 200 7.83 -22.80 -6.42
C ASP A 200 8.20 -21.31 -6.57
N TYR A 201 7.58 -20.42 -5.80
CA TYR A 201 7.74 -18.96 -5.93
C TYR A 201 8.03 -18.27 -4.58
N LEU A 202 8.72 -17.15 -4.61
CA LEU A 202 9.02 -16.32 -3.44
C LEU A 202 7.86 -15.38 -3.12
N ILE A 203 7.56 -15.18 -1.84
CA ILE A 203 6.49 -14.26 -1.42
C ILE A 203 7.09 -12.88 -1.11
N LEU A 204 6.59 -11.83 -1.74
CA LEU A 204 6.86 -10.43 -1.41
C LEU A 204 5.61 -9.85 -0.77
N SER A 205 5.69 -9.19 0.38
CA SER A 205 4.51 -8.61 1.03
C SER A 205 4.83 -7.35 1.80
N THR A 206 3.88 -6.42 1.88
CA THR A 206 3.94 -5.41 2.95
C THR A 206 3.75 -6.08 4.31
N ILE A 207 4.30 -5.48 5.36
CA ILE A 207 4.19 -5.99 6.74
C ILE A 207 2.72 -6.07 7.18
N HIS A 208 1.90 -5.09 6.79
CA HIS A 208 0.47 -5.07 7.08
C HIS A 208 -0.27 -6.28 6.49
N SER A 209 0.02 -6.61 5.24
CA SER A 209 -0.60 -7.75 4.55
C SER A 209 -0.10 -9.12 5.04
N ALA A 210 1.02 -9.16 5.76
CA ALA A 210 1.61 -10.38 6.29
C ALA A 210 1.02 -10.80 7.66
N LYS A 211 0.14 -10.00 8.27
CA LYS A 211 -0.46 -10.30 9.58
C LYS A 211 -1.19 -11.64 9.55
N GLY A 212 -0.87 -12.51 10.51
CA GLY A 212 -1.47 -13.85 10.64
C GLY A 212 -0.87 -14.92 9.72
N GLN A 213 0.09 -14.58 8.87
CA GLN A 213 0.84 -15.53 8.04
C GLN A 213 2.19 -15.84 8.68
N GLU A 214 2.80 -16.98 8.35
CA GLU A 214 4.11 -17.38 8.88
C GLU A 214 4.90 -18.18 7.85
N TRP A 215 6.22 -17.98 7.84
CA TRP A 215 7.15 -18.62 6.90
C TRP A 215 8.36 -19.19 7.62
N LYS A 216 9.04 -20.17 7.00
CA LYS A 216 10.26 -20.75 7.56
C LYS A 216 11.38 -19.70 7.61
N SER A 217 11.53 -18.93 6.53
CA SER A 217 12.50 -17.84 6.43
C SER A 217 11.82 -16.53 6.07
N VAL A 218 12.13 -15.46 6.81
CA VAL A 218 11.63 -14.11 6.53
C VAL A 218 12.79 -13.13 6.40
N PHE A 219 12.73 -12.32 5.36
CA PHE A 219 13.63 -11.20 5.13
C PHE A 219 12.86 -9.90 5.30
N VAL A 220 13.27 -9.04 6.23
CA VAL A 220 12.68 -7.72 6.41
C VAL A 220 13.58 -6.69 5.73
N LEU A 221 13.07 -6.04 4.67
CA LEU A 221 13.78 -4.99 3.96
C LEU A 221 13.73 -3.67 4.74
N ASN A 222 14.80 -2.90 4.60
CA ASN A 222 14.92 -1.54 5.12
C ASN A 222 14.63 -1.44 6.62
N ALA A 223 15.29 -2.28 7.42
CA ALA A 223 15.33 -2.17 8.88
C ALA A 223 16.20 -0.97 9.32
N VAL A 224 15.86 0.22 8.81
CA VAL A 224 16.65 1.45 8.88
C VAL A 224 15.83 2.52 9.58
N ASP A 225 16.47 3.32 10.43
CA ASP A 225 15.81 4.47 11.06
C ASP A 225 15.40 5.50 9.98
N GLY A 226 14.15 5.96 10.02
CA GLY A 226 13.51 6.75 8.96
C GLY A 226 12.74 5.93 7.91
N CYS A 227 13.06 4.64 7.75
CA CYS A 227 12.19 3.67 7.06
C CYS A 227 11.29 2.91 8.04
N MET A 228 11.81 2.63 9.23
CA MET A 228 11.15 1.94 10.32
C MET A 228 11.74 2.42 11.66
N PRO A 229 11.09 3.34 12.39
CA PRO A 229 9.83 4.00 12.03
C PRO A 229 9.96 4.82 10.74
N SER A 230 8.87 4.88 9.97
CA SER A 230 8.77 5.86 8.87
C SER A 230 8.86 7.29 9.43
N ASP A 231 9.66 8.17 8.82
CA ASP A 231 9.73 9.59 9.20
C ASP A 231 8.36 10.30 9.16
N MET A 232 7.44 9.78 8.35
CA MET A 232 6.06 10.29 8.27
C MET A 232 5.20 9.86 9.47
N ALA A 233 5.64 8.87 10.25
CA ALA A 233 4.93 8.28 11.38
C ALA A 233 5.65 8.54 12.72
N THR A 234 6.47 9.59 12.80
CA THR A 234 7.14 10.03 14.03
C THR A 234 6.53 11.28 14.67
N GLY A 235 5.31 11.67 14.26
CA GLY A 235 4.62 12.87 14.75
C GLY A 235 4.21 12.81 16.22
N SER A 236 4.01 11.59 16.75
CA SER A 236 3.63 11.34 18.14
C SER A 236 4.24 10.04 18.69
N ALA A 237 4.28 9.93 20.02
CA ALA A 237 4.75 8.70 20.69
C ALA A 237 3.87 7.48 20.37
N VAL A 238 2.58 7.70 20.10
CA VAL A 238 1.62 6.62 19.77
C VAL A 238 1.92 6.05 18.39
N GLU A 239 2.19 6.89 17.39
CA GLU A 239 2.54 6.44 16.04
C GLU A 239 3.88 5.69 16.02
N ILE A 240 4.87 6.16 16.79
CA ILE A 240 6.14 5.46 16.95
C ILE A 240 5.95 4.07 17.57
N GLU A 241 5.05 3.95 18.55
CA GLU A 241 4.74 2.65 19.16
C GLU A 241 4.01 1.71 18.19
N GLU A 242 3.16 2.25 17.31
CA GLU A 242 2.54 1.45 16.25
C GLU A 242 3.58 0.97 15.24
N GLU A 243 4.53 1.82 14.82
CA GLU A 243 5.64 1.41 13.96
C GLU A 243 6.53 0.33 14.62
N ARG A 244 6.72 0.41 15.95
CA ARG A 244 7.40 -0.65 16.71
C ARG A 244 6.62 -1.97 16.64
N ARG A 245 5.29 -1.92 16.76
CA ARG A 245 4.42 -3.10 16.60
C ARG A 245 4.52 -3.68 15.20
N LEU A 246 4.63 -2.86 14.16
CA LEU A 246 4.84 -3.34 12.80
C LEU A 246 6.15 -4.13 12.65
N LEU A 247 7.26 -3.61 13.17
CA LEU A 247 8.53 -4.35 13.17
C LEU A 247 8.39 -5.68 13.93
N TYR A 248 7.76 -5.66 15.11
CA TYR A 248 7.49 -6.87 15.90
C TYR A 248 6.65 -7.89 15.11
N VAL A 249 5.60 -7.46 14.43
CA VAL A 249 4.78 -8.33 13.57
C VAL A 249 5.65 -8.95 12.49
N ALA A 250 6.47 -8.15 11.79
CA ALA A 250 7.35 -8.63 10.73
C ALA A 250 8.33 -9.70 11.23
N MET A 251 9.00 -9.44 12.36
CA MET A 251 9.96 -10.36 12.96
C MET A 251 9.30 -11.69 13.38
N THR A 252 8.11 -11.61 13.96
CA THR A 252 7.37 -12.79 14.43
C THR A 252 6.69 -13.60 13.31
N ARG A 253 6.77 -13.17 12.04
CA ARG A 253 6.34 -14.02 10.91
C ARG A 253 7.36 -15.12 10.62
N ALA A 254 8.58 -15.00 11.13
CA ALA A 254 9.66 -15.97 10.93
C ALA A 254 9.55 -17.15 11.92
N ARG A 255 9.59 -18.38 11.42
CA ARG A 255 9.63 -19.59 12.27
C ARG A 255 11.04 -20.09 12.59
N GLN A 256 11.97 -19.96 11.65
CA GLN A 256 13.33 -20.54 11.78
C GLN A 256 14.42 -19.52 11.48
N HIS A 257 14.26 -18.73 10.43
CA HIS A 257 15.27 -17.77 10.00
C HIS A 257 14.68 -16.38 9.84
N LEU A 258 15.23 -15.42 10.56
CA LEU A 258 14.92 -13.99 10.44
C LEU A 258 16.16 -13.27 9.91
N HIS A 259 15.97 -12.48 8.86
CA HIS A 259 17.01 -11.63 8.28
C HIS A 259 16.51 -10.19 8.31
N LEU A 260 17.24 -9.30 8.98
CA LEU A 260 16.98 -7.86 8.94
C LEU A 260 17.99 -7.22 8.00
N LEU A 261 17.51 -6.60 6.93
CA LEU A 261 18.35 -6.01 5.89
C LEU A 261 18.44 -4.50 6.08
N VAL A 262 19.67 -4.01 6.19
CA VAL A 262 19.99 -2.60 6.40
C VAL A 262 20.81 -2.13 5.19
N PRO A 263 20.18 -1.51 4.18
CA PRO A 263 20.94 -0.88 3.10
C PRO A 263 21.82 0.23 3.67
N GLN A 264 23.10 0.22 3.30
CA GLN A 264 24.03 1.23 3.79
C GLN A 264 23.88 2.56 3.07
N ARG A 265 23.49 2.57 1.79
CA ARG A 265 23.42 3.78 0.96
C ARG A 265 22.04 3.94 0.34
N PHE A 266 21.45 5.11 0.54
CA PHE A 266 20.20 5.55 -0.07
C PHE A 266 20.50 6.68 -1.05
N TYR A 267 20.21 6.46 -2.33
CA TYR A 267 20.39 7.49 -3.35
C TYR A 267 19.15 8.40 -3.37
N VAL A 268 19.35 9.68 -3.11
CA VAL A 268 18.27 10.68 -3.05
C VAL A 268 18.27 11.47 -4.35
N THR A 269 17.10 11.60 -4.97
CA THR A 269 16.91 12.53 -6.08
C THR A 269 16.44 13.87 -5.51
N GLN A 270 16.88 15.00 -6.09
CA GLN A 270 16.64 16.37 -5.60
C GLN A 270 17.53 16.87 -4.44
N GLN A 271 18.77 16.37 -4.32
CA GLN A 271 19.78 17.01 -3.48
C GLN A 271 20.17 18.39 -4.05
N THR A 272 20.53 19.33 -3.17
CA THR A 272 21.12 20.62 -3.59
C THR A 272 22.44 20.38 -4.31
N GLU A 273 22.93 21.37 -5.06
CA GLU A 273 24.16 21.23 -5.89
C GLU A 273 25.41 20.84 -5.07
N CYS A 274 25.41 21.12 -3.76
CA CYS A 274 26.47 20.73 -2.80
C CYS A 274 26.07 19.58 -1.85
N GLY A 275 24.93 18.92 -2.09
CA GLY A 275 24.43 17.84 -1.26
C GLY A 275 25.14 16.51 -1.51
N ASP A 276 25.21 15.65 -0.49
CA ASP A 276 25.80 14.32 -0.62
C ASP A 276 25.03 13.45 -1.62
N ARG A 277 25.76 12.71 -2.47
CA ARG A 277 25.17 11.84 -3.50
C ARG A 277 24.32 10.70 -2.93
N HIS A 278 24.53 10.34 -1.67
CA HIS A 278 23.77 9.30 -0.98
C HIS A 278 23.70 9.59 0.52
N LEU A 279 22.62 9.16 1.15
CA LEU A 279 22.47 9.13 2.60
C LEU A 279 22.89 7.76 3.14
N TYR A 280 23.47 7.74 4.33
CA TYR A 280 23.78 6.49 5.02
C TYR A 280 22.60 6.04 5.89
N GLY A 281 22.22 4.77 5.74
CA GLY A 281 21.17 4.16 6.54
C GLY A 281 21.69 3.68 7.89
N SER A 282 21.15 4.22 8.98
CA SER A 282 21.38 3.68 10.33
C SER A 282 20.39 2.56 10.64
N LEU A 283 20.82 1.52 11.36
CA LEU A 283 19.91 0.49 11.88
C LEU A 283 18.72 1.13 12.61
N THR A 284 17.52 0.58 12.43
CA THR A 284 16.31 1.04 13.13
C THR A 284 16.54 1.20 14.63
N ARG A 285 16.07 2.32 15.20
CA ARG A 285 16.09 2.58 16.65
C ARG A 285 15.33 1.54 17.47
N PHE A 286 14.48 0.73 16.84
CA PHE A 286 13.76 -0.35 17.50
C PHE A 286 14.63 -1.58 17.80
N ILE A 287 15.81 -1.69 17.20
CA ILE A 287 16.84 -2.67 17.56
C ILE A 287 18.00 -1.91 18.22
N PRO A 288 17.90 -1.57 19.51
CA PRO A 288 18.95 -0.87 20.21
C PRO A 288 20.23 -1.71 20.30
N PRO A 289 21.40 -1.10 20.59
CA PRO A 289 22.67 -1.81 20.78
C PRO A 289 22.61 -2.93 21.83
N THR A 290 21.66 -2.87 22.76
CA THR A 290 21.46 -3.93 23.75
C THR A 290 20.91 -5.22 23.14
N LEU A 291 20.30 -5.20 21.96
CA LEU A 291 19.75 -6.38 21.28
C LEU A 291 20.67 -6.94 20.18
N THR A 292 21.76 -6.25 19.83
CA THR A 292 22.64 -6.68 18.73
C THR A 292 23.27 -8.04 18.99
N HIS A 293 23.51 -8.42 20.24
CA HIS A 293 24.00 -9.74 20.63
C HIS A 293 23.04 -10.90 20.28
N CYS A 294 21.76 -10.61 20.01
CA CYS A 294 20.79 -11.60 19.53
C CYS A 294 20.88 -11.86 18.02
N PHE A 295 21.71 -11.10 17.29
CA PHE A 295 21.84 -11.18 15.83
C PHE A 295 23.27 -11.49 15.43
N GLU A 296 23.42 -12.27 14.36
CA GLU A 296 24.68 -12.36 13.63
C GLU A 296 24.75 -11.17 12.66
N VAL A 297 25.81 -10.37 12.74
CA VAL A 297 26.03 -9.23 11.84
C VAL A 297 26.83 -9.72 10.64
N ALA A 298 26.26 -9.56 9.44
CA ALA A 298 26.89 -9.91 8.17
C ALA A 298 26.97 -8.69 7.26
N GLY A 299 28.19 -8.32 6.84
CA GLY A 299 28.48 -7.14 6.01
C GLY A 299 29.59 -6.27 6.61
N GLU A 300 30.12 -5.32 5.83
CA GLU A 300 31.04 -4.30 6.36
C GLU A 300 30.25 -3.34 7.26
N GLU A 301 30.82 -2.83 8.35
CA GLU A 301 30.20 -1.73 9.09
C GLU A 301 30.19 -0.48 8.19
N ALA A 302 29.07 0.24 8.13
CA ALA A 302 29.10 1.57 7.54
C ALA A 302 30.16 2.39 8.28
N PRO A 303 31.02 3.15 7.58
CA PRO A 303 31.97 4.03 8.26
C PRO A 303 31.15 4.88 9.23
N GLY A 304 31.46 4.75 10.52
CA GLY A 304 30.79 5.49 11.58
C GLY A 304 30.75 6.94 11.19
N HIS A 305 29.64 7.61 11.47
CA HIS A 305 29.60 9.06 11.37
C HIS A 305 30.60 9.58 12.40
N ASP A 306 31.87 9.76 12.00
CA ASP A 306 32.68 10.80 12.60
C ASP A 306 31.83 12.05 12.39
N LEU A 307 31.19 12.50 13.46
CA LEU A 307 30.73 13.87 13.53
C LEU A 307 31.94 14.69 13.04
N PRO A 308 31.83 15.48 11.95
CA PRO A 308 32.93 16.35 11.57
C PRO A 308 33.29 17.10 12.85
N GLY A 309 34.51 16.82 13.35
CA GLY A 309 34.97 17.33 14.63
C GLY A 309 34.62 18.80 14.67
N THR A 310 33.97 19.21 15.76
CA THR A 310 33.43 20.56 15.97
C THR A 310 34.33 21.56 15.26
N LEU A 311 33.90 22.09 14.10
CA LEU A 311 34.67 23.12 13.42
C LEU A 311 34.92 24.19 14.48
N PRO A 312 36.19 24.59 14.75
CA PRO A 312 36.48 25.54 15.80
C PRO A 312 35.59 26.76 15.59
N GLY A 313 34.82 27.09 16.64
CA GLY A 313 33.66 27.95 16.58
C GLY A 313 33.92 29.20 15.75
N LEU A 314 33.30 29.26 14.57
CA LEU A 314 33.08 30.51 13.87
C LEU A 314 31.99 31.26 14.65
N THR A 315 32.42 31.95 15.72
CA THR A 315 31.60 32.89 16.45
C THR A 315 31.34 34.08 15.53
N ILE A 316 30.26 34.00 14.74
CA ILE A 316 29.82 35.11 13.92
C ILE A 316 29.19 36.14 14.87
N ASP A 317 29.90 37.22 15.15
CA ASP A 317 29.37 38.37 15.89
C ASP A 317 28.32 39.09 15.03
N LEU A 318 27.07 38.65 15.15
CA LEU A 318 25.90 39.25 14.49
C LEU A 318 25.77 40.74 14.81
N SER A 319 26.22 41.18 15.98
CA SER A 319 26.21 42.58 16.44
C SER A 319 27.20 43.46 15.67
N ALA A 320 28.26 42.89 15.10
CA ALA A 320 29.20 43.61 14.24
C ALA A 320 28.63 43.81 12.82
N ARG A 321 27.96 42.80 12.24
CA ARG A 321 27.35 42.90 10.89
C ARG A 321 26.18 43.89 10.85
N VAL A 322 25.36 43.96 11.90
CA VAL A 322 24.23 44.91 11.95
C VAL A 322 24.72 46.36 12.01
N ARG A 323 25.84 46.65 12.68
CA ARG A 323 26.42 48.01 12.72
C ARG A 323 26.97 48.46 11.36
N SER A 324 27.52 47.56 10.56
CA SER A 324 28.04 47.88 9.22
C SER A 324 26.97 48.13 8.15
N ALA A 325 25.71 47.76 8.41
CA ALA A 325 24.61 47.96 7.46
C ALA A 325 23.88 49.31 7.63
N TRP A 326 24.28 50.11 8.64
CA TRP A 326 23.68 51.39 8.98
C TRP A 326 24.73 52.50 9.16
N SER A 327 25.83 52.43 8.40
CA SER A 327 26.82 53.50 8.19
C SER A 327 27.09 53.62 6.70
#